data_AF-A0A5E4LS76-F1
#
_entry.id   AF-A0A5E4LS76-F1
#
_cell.length_a   1.000
_cell.length_b   1.000
_cell.length_c   1.000
_cell.angle_alpha   90.00
_cell.angle_beta   90.00
_cell.angle_gamma   90.00
#
_symmetry.space_group_name_H-M   'P 1'
#
loop_
_entity.id
_entity.type
_entity.pdbx_description
1 polymer ?
#
loop_
_entity_poly.entity_id
_entity_poly.type
_entity_poly.pdbx_seq_one_letter_code
_entity_poly.pdbx_strand_id
1 'polypeptide(L)' 'MYTTSRYASTETRELAKKMAKEKEEPYTARGKKTIDQLVDFARRKGEENITVVEEHEKKPTTFALIQIDELGRWKWKRG' A
#
# COMPACT_ATOMS: atom_id res chain seq x y z
N MET A 1 1.42 -2.97 5.99
CA MET A 1 2.36 -2.63 4.88
C MET A 1 1.88 -1.40 4.14
N TYR A 2 2.78 -0.52 3.69
CA TYR A 2 2.46 0.65 2.85
C TYR A 2 2.93 0.52 1.40
N THR A 3 2.13 1.05 0.47
CA THR A 3 2.48 1.25 -0.94
C THR A 3 1.73 2.46 -1.51
N THR A 4 1.86 2.72 -2.81
CA THR A 4 1.16 3.82 -3.50
C THR A 4 0.31 3.31 -4.66
N SER A 5 -0.53 4.18 -5.23
CA SER A 5 -1.11 3.96 -6.55
C SER A 5 -0.03 3.85 -7.63
N ARG A 6 -0.40 3.34 -8.82
CA ARG A 6 0.50 3.32 -9.98
C ARG A 6 0.82 4.75 -10.40
N TYR A 7 2.07 4.98 -10.80
CA TYR A 7 2.57 6.28 -11.27
C TYR A 7 2.43 7.45 -10.27
N ALA A 8 2.25 7.17 -8.98
CA ALA A 8 2.19 8.19 -7.93
C ALA A 8 3.39 9.16 -7.99
N SER A 9 3.16 10.43 -7.68
CA SER A 9 4.19 11.47 -7.62
C SER A 9 5.26 11.19 -6.58
N THR A 10 6.38 11.92 -6.66
CA THR A 10 7.45 11.85 -5.65
C THR A 10 6.92 12.19 -4.26
N GLU A 11 6.07 13.21 -4.14
CA GLU A 11 5.48 13.63 -2.87
C GLU A 11 4.66 12.51 -2.23
N THR A 12 3.79 11.85 -3.00
CA THR A 12 2.99 10.71 -2.50
C THR A 12 3.87 9.53 -2.06
N ARG A 13 4.97 9.26 -2.77
CA ARG A 13 5.92 8.20 -2.37
C ARG A 13 6.62 8.54 -1.07
N GLU A 14 7.07 9.77 -0.90
CA GLU A 14 7.72 10.23 0.33
C GLU A 14 6.76 10.21 1.52
N LEU A 15 5.50 10.61 1.31
CA LEU A 15 4.47 10.47 2.34
C LEU A 15 4.25 9.00 2.74
N ALA A 16 4.10 8.10 1.76
CA ALA A 16 3.92 6.68 2.04
C ALA A 16 5.09 6.07 2.81
N LYS A 17 6.33 6.45 2.47
CA LYS A 17 7.55 6.04 3.21
C LYS A 17 7.56 6.59 4.63
N LYS A 18 7.20 7.87 4.81
CA LYS A 18 7.14 8.51 6.12
C LYS A 18 6.12 7.79 7.02
N MET A 19 4.93 7.50 6.50
CA MET A 19 3.89 6.79 7.24
C MET A 19 4.29 5.35 7.59
N ALA A 20 4.91 4.62 6.65
CA ALA A 20 5.47 3.30 6.95
C ALA A 20 6.47 3.37 8.11
N LYS A 21 7.37 4.36 8.09
CA LYS A 21 8.34 4.56 9.16
C LYS A 21 7.69 4.87 10.51
N GLU A 22 6.69 5.74 10.53
CA GLU A 22 5.97 6.13 11.76
C GLU A 22 5.15 4.98 12.37
N LYS A 23 4.69 4.05 11.53
CA LYS A 23 3.93 2.85 11.97
C LYS A 23 4.80 1.61 12.13
N GLU A 24 6.11 1.71 11.91
CA GLU A 24 7.05 0.58 11.91
C GLU A 24 6.63 -0.54 10.94
N GLU A 25 5.93 -0.18 9.86
CA GLU A 25 5.45 -1.10 8.85
C GLU A 25 6.36 -1.10 7.60
N PRO A 26 6.44 -2.22 6.87
CA PRO A 26 7.22 -2.29 5.65
C PRO A 26 6.61 -1.40 4.56
N TYR A 27 7.48 -0.72 3.82
CA TYR A 27 7.15 -0.02 2.58
C TYR A 27 7.57 -0.84 1.37
N THR A 28 6.71 -0.88 0.34
CA THR A 28 7.09 -1.42 -0.97
C THR A 28 6.69 -0.48 -2.11
N ALA A 29 7.62 -0.26 -3.03
CA ALA A 29 7.36 0.55 -4.22
C ALA A 29 6.37 -0.17 -5.15
N ARG A 30 5.33 0.54 -5.59
CA ARG A 30 4.28 -0.01 -6.46
C ARG A 30 4.83 -0.50 -7.79
N GLY A 31 5.57 0.36 -8.51
CA GLY A 31 6.12 0.05 -9.83
C GLY A 31 5.08 -0.58 -10.77
N LYS A 32 5.44 -1.71 -11.40
CA LYS A 32 4.56 -2.51 -12.26
C LYS A 32 3.83 -3.64 -11.53
N LYS A 33 3.95 -3.74 -10.20
CA LYS A 33 3.39 -4.87 -9.45
C LYS A 33 1.87 -4.95 -9.58
N THR A 34 1.36 -6.17 -9.77
CA THR A 34 -0.07 -6.47 -9.62
C THR A 34 -0.46 -6.39 -8.15
N ILE A 35 -1.77 -6.41 -7.88
CA ILE A 35 -2.23 -6.48 -6.48
C ILE A 35 -1.79 -7.81 -5.86
N ASP A 36 -1.92 -8.93 -6.59
CA ASP A 36 -1.51 -10.25 -6.09
C ASP A 36 -0.03 -10.28 -5.69
N GLN A 37 0.85 -9.66 -6.48
CA GLN A 37 2.27 -9.55 -6.15
C GLN A 37 2.54 -8.71 -4.88
N LEU A 38 1.71 -7.70 -4.61
CA LEU A 38 1.80 -6.92 -3.38
C LEU A 38 1.29 -7.72 -2.18
N VAL A 39 0.23 -8.50 -2.38
CA VAL A 39 -0.34 -9.40 -1.37
C VAL A 39 0.65 -10.49 -1.00
N ASP A 40 1.28 -11.13 -1.98
CA ASP A 40 2.34 -12.11 -1.73
C ASP A 40 3.51 -11.50 -0.94
N PHE A 41 3.90 -10.26 -1.27
CA PHE A 41 4.96 -9.57 -0.54
C PHE A 41 4.56 -9.24 0.89
N ALA A 42 3.33 -8.74 1.11
CA ALA A 42 2.78 -8.48 2.44
C ALA A 42 2.74 -9.76 3.28
N ARG A 43 2.21 -10.87 2.74
CA ARG A 43 2.14 -12.15 3.45
C ARG A 43 3.51 -12.66 3.86
N ARG A 44 4.52 -12.57 2.98
CA ARG A 44 5.91 -12.94 3.30
C ARG A 44 6.53 -12.07 4.41
N LYS A 45 5.95 -10.90 4.68
CA LYS A 45 6.34 -9.99 5.76
C LYS A 45 5.46 -10.12 7.01
N GLY A 46 4.47 -11.02 7.00
CA GLY A 46 3.53 -11.19 8.12
C GLY A 46 2.45 -10.12 8.18
N GLU A 47 2.19 -9.43 7.07
CA GLU A 47 1.27 -8.31 7.00
C GLU A 47 -0.11 -8.74 6.51
N GLU A 48 -1.15 -8.36 7.24
CA GLU A 48 -2.55 -8.64 6.90
C GLU A 48 -3.22 -7.48 6.14
N ASN A 49 -2.56 -6.32 6.13
CA ASN A 49 -3.11 -5.09 5.59
C ASN A 49 -2.12 -4.39 4.67
N ILE A 50 -2.60 -3.91 3.52
CA ILE A 50 -1.85 -3.05 2.63
C ILE A 50 -2.56 -1.70 2.53
N THR A 51 -1.92 -0.66 3.07
CA THR A 51 -2.34 0.72 2.89
C THR A 51 -1.79 1.24 1.57
N VAL A 52 -2.68 1.58 0.64
CA VAL A 52 -2.37 2.17 -0.65
C VAL A 52 -2.62 3.67 -0.54
N VAL A 53 -1.55 4.46 -0.58
CA VAL A 53 -1.65 5.92 -0.65
C VAL A 53 -1.94 6.31 -2.10
N GLU A 54 -3.10 6.91 -2.31
CA GLU A 54 -3.56 7.36 -3.61
C GLU A 54 -3.38 8.87 -3.76
N GLU A 55 -3.20 9.28 -5.00
CA GLU A 55 -3.10 10.67 -5.40
C GLU A 55 -4.39 11.07 -6.11
N HIS A 56 -5.01 12.16 -5.68
CA HIS A 56 -6.13 12.80 -6.36
C HIS A 56 -5.75 14.25 -6.64
N GLU A 57 -5.88 14.71 -7.89
CA GLU A 57 -5.54 16.08 -8.29
C GLU A 57 -4.14 16.55 -7.86
N LYS A 58 -3.12 15.67 -7.96
CA LYS A 58 -1.73 15.93 -7.56
C LYS A 58 -1.49 16.12 -6.06
N LYS A 59 -2.46 15.74 -5.23
CA LYS A 59 -2.31 15.71 -3.77
C LYS A 59 -2.51 14.27 -3.26
N PRO A 60 -1.75 13.83 -2.25
CA PRO A 60 -2.06 12.60 -1.56
C PRO A 60 -3.33 12.80 -0.74
N THR A 61 -4.45 12.28 -1.22
CA THR A 61 -5.79 12.63 -0.68
C THR A 61 -6.49 11.43 -0.06
N THR A 62 -6.19 10.22 -0.51
CA THR A 62 -6.96 9.03 -0.17
C THR A 62 -6.08 7.87 0.25
N PHE A 63 -6.57 7.14 1.26
CA PHE A 63 -6.00 5.87 1.69
C PHE A 63 -6.98 4.77 1.32
N ALA A 64 -6.60 3.92 0.37
CA ALA A 64 -7.32 2.68 0.11
C ALA A 64 -6.65 1.56 0.91
N LEU A 65 -7.45 0.72 1.57
CA LEU A 65 -6.94 -0.41 2.33
C LEU A 65 -7.22 -1.71 1.57
N ILE A 66 -6.24 -2.60 1.49
CA ILE A 66 -6.43 -3.98 1.06
C ILE A 66 -6.27 -4.85 2.29
N GLN A 67 -7.30 -5.62 2.62
CA GLN A 67 -7.25 -6.60 3.70
C GLN A 67 -6.97 -7.98 3.10
N ILE A 68 -6.04 -8.71 3.70
CA ILE A 68 -5.60 -10.04 3.32
C ILE A 68 -6.05 -11.01 4.42
N ASP A 69 -6.65 -12.14 4.03
CA ASP A 69 -6.99 -13.20 4.99
C ASP A 69 -5.87 -14.25 5.12
N GLU A 70 -6.03 -15.18 6.06
CA GLU A 70 -5.06 -16.25 6.33
C GLU A 70 -4.78 -17.15 5.11
N LEU A 71 -5.77 -17.28 4.21
CA LEU A 71 -5.66 -18.06 2.97
C LEU A 71 -5.01 -17.25 1.83
N GLY A 72 -4.73 -15.97 2.03
CA GLY A 72 -4.15 -15.06 1.05
C GLY A 72 -5.15 -14.46 0.07
N ARG A 73 -6.45 -14.61 0.31
CA ARG A 73 -7.49 -13.90 -0.43
C ARG A 73 -7.51 -12.44 0.04
N TRP A 74 -7.79 -11.53 -0.88
CA TRP A 74 -7.76 -10.11 -0.58
C TRP A 74 -9.01 -9.38 -1.06
N LYS A 75 -9.35 -8.29 -0.36
CA LYS A 75 -10.43 -7.37 -0.76
C LYS A 75 -10.06 -5.92 -0.49
N TRP A 76 -10.60 -5.02 -1.31
CA TRP A 76 -10.54 -3.59 -1.03
C TRP A 76 -11.51 -3.25 0.11
N LYS A 77 -11.02 -2.50 1.09
CA LYS A 77 -11.81 -1.82 2.10
C LYS A 77 -11.65 -0.32 1.83
N ARG A 78 -12.71 0.30 1.31
CA ARG A 78 -12.78 1.76 1.23
C ARG A 78 -13.18 2.25 2.62
N GLY A 79 -12.32 3.08 3.21
CA GLY A 79 -12.63 3.86 4.42
C GLY A 79 -13.43 5.10 4.08
#